data_AF-K0R3U2-F1
#
_entry.id   AF-K0R3U2-F1
#
_cell.length_a   1.000
_cell.length_b   1.000
_cell.length_c   1.000
_cell.angle_alpha   90.00
_cell.angle_beta   90.00
_cell.angle_gamma   90.00
#
_symmetry.space_group_name_H-M   'P 1'
#
loop_
_entity.id
_entity.type
_entity.pdbx_description
1 polymer ?
#
loop_
_entity_poly.entity_id
_entity_poly.type
_entity_poly.pdbx_seq_one_letter_code
_entity_poly.pdbx_strand_id
1 'polypeptide(L)'
;MIANESYLVGRDEIKRWGELNDMLNEEDITQAEVDALFDSAPKAPGAVDLLDEEGFESFFDSIDNLFEDEDDGDEEAEPVIDEKELKEELLELLEDLAKLAEDEGQQLCGLDCSELEQERVLEVVGELEREPYNQVVVPDGVTGEGAITKDQLTGEWEFIYSSSSTMKYNEGLSGLAGGLTKFGGLRQTLSSTKFLSDVEYTEQLETKLLGADTEVKITGDWDLRTEVSLFTGKLSNVMSVTPDRVIYGPRSDKADHWKSLGPMNLLLLTYLDEDLRIMRGSTSTDTLFIWRRI
;
A
#
# COMPACT_ATOMS: atom_id res chain seq x y z
N MET A 1 -9.02 26.42 5.69
CA MET A 1 -10.40 26.31 5.17
C MET A 1 -10.68 27.56 4.37
N ILE A 2 -10.90 27.40 3.07
CA ILE A 2 -11.03 28.51 2.11
C ILE A 2 -12.49 28.98 2.02
N ALA A 3 -13.46 28.09 2.22
CA ALA A 3 -14.89 28.41 2.14
C ALA A 3 -15.39 29.37 3.23
N ASN A 4 -16.48 30.08 2.92
CA ASN A 4 -17.20 30.95 3.85
C ASN A 4 -18.04 30.15 4.88
N GLU A 5 -18.79 30.85 5.74
CA GLU A 5 -19.63 30.24 6.79
C GLU A 5 -20.76 29.33 6.25
N SER A 6 -21.06 29.42 4.96
CA SER A 6 -22.05 28.57 4.26
C SER A 6 -21.40 27.45 3.44
N TYR A 7 -20.10 27.19 3.63
CA TYR A 7 -19.33 26.21 2.86
C TYR A 7 -19.28 26.49 1.35
N LEU A 8 -19.41 27.76 0.97
CA LEU A 8 -19.29 28.18 -0.42
C LEU A 8 -18.00 28.98 -0.64
N VAL A 9 -17.47 28.92 -1.85
CA VAL A 9 -16.20 29.54 -2.23
C VAL A 9 -16.45 30.65 -3.25
N GLY A 10 -16.19 31.90 -2.85
CA GLY A 10 -16.22 33.06 -3.74
C GLY A 10 -14.82 33.49 -4.17
N ARG A 11 -14.76 34.53 -5.00
CA ARG A 11 -13.51 35.10 -5.51
C ARG A 11 -12.59 35.62 -4.39
N ASP A 12 -13.17 36.17 -3.33
CA ASP A 12 -12.40 36.68 -2.19
C ASP A 12 -11.85 35.55 -1.32
N GLU A 13 -12.55 34.42 -1.25
CA GLU A 13 -12.07 33.19 -0.63
C GLU A 13 -10.93 32.56 -1.43
N ILE A 14 -11.07 32.45 -2.76
CA ILE A 14 -10.05 31.89 -3.66
C ILE A 14 -8.73 32.65 -3.53
N LYS A 15 -8.76 33.98 -3.38
CA LYS A 15 -7.56 34.80 -3.13
C LYS A 15 -6.84 34.47 -1.82
N ARG A 16 -7.42 33.68 -0.92
CA ARG A 16 -6.76 33.21 0.31
C ARG A 16 -6.15 31.83 0.14
N TRP A 17 -6.35 31.18 -0.99
CA TRP A 17 -5.72 29.91 -1.32
C TRP A 17 -4.23 30.14 -1.57
N GLY A 18 -3.39 29.53 -0.72
CA GLY A 18 -1.93 29.75 -0.77
C GLY A 18 -1.34 29.36 -2.12
N GLU A 19 -1.62 28.15 -2.59
CA GLU A 19 -1.07 27.58 -3.83
C GLU A 19 -1.41 28.44 -5.06
N LEU A 20 -2.67 28.87 -5.19
CA LEU A 20 -3.06 29.76 -6.30
C LEU A 20 -2.36 31.12 -6.24
N ASN A 21 -2.14 31.66 -5.04
CA ASN A 21 -1.36 32.89 -4.91
C ASN A 21 0.11 32.68 -5.29
N ASP A 22 0.68 31.52 -4.97
CA ASP A 22 2.04 31.18 -5.37
C ASP A 22 2.13 31.12 -6.91
N MET A 23 1.19 30.44 -7.59
CA MET A 23 1.11 30.42 -9.07
C MET A 23 0.94 31.82 -9.69
N LEU A 24 0.09 32.69 -9.09
CA LEU A 24 -0.08 34.07 -9.54
C LEU A 24 1.18 34.93 -9.34
N ASN A 25 1.96 34.66 -8.28
CA ASN A 25 3.20 35.38 -8.00
C ASN A 25 4.35 34.92 -8.89
N GLU A 26 4.36 33.65 -9.28
CA GLU A 26 5.34 33.05 -10.20
C GLU A 26 5.03 33.35 -11.67
N GLU A 27 3.89 33.99 -11.95
CA GLU A 27 3.37 34.30 -13.30
C GLU A 27 3.02 33.04 -14.12
N ASP A 28 2.85 31.90 -13.46
CA ASP A 28 2.42 30.62 -14.05
C ASP A 28 0.96 30.65 -14.52
N ILE A 29 0.15 31.49 -13.88
CA ILE A 29 -1.22 31.79 -14.30
C ILE A 29 -1.50 33.27 -14.11
N THR A 30 -2.26 33.88 -15.01
CA THR A 30 -2.66 35.29 -14.89
C THR A 30 -3.97 35.43 -14.12
N GLN A 31 -4.17 36.58 -13.45
CA GLN A 31 -5.44 36.88 -12.79
C GLN A 31 -6.65 36.81 -13.75
N ALA A 32 -6.44 37.12 -15.03
CA ALA A 32 -7.50 37.05 -16.04
C ALA A 32 -7.90 35.59 -16.36
N GLU A 33 -6.94 34.66 -16.38
CA GLU A 33 -7.22 33.23 -16.56
C GLU A 33 -7.95 32.68 -15.35
N VAL A 34 -7.47 32.96 -14.13
CA VAL A 34 -8.18 32.60 -12.89
C VAL A 34 -9.61 33.12 -12.90
N ASP A 35 -9.81 34.37 -13.34
CA ASP A 35 -11.14 34.96 -13.41
C ASP A 35 -12.04 34.25 -14.44
N ALA A 36 -11.49 33.87 -15.60
CA ALA A 36 -12.20 33.16 -16.65
C ALA A 36 -12.58 31.73 -16.24
N LEU A 37 -11.64 30.99 -15.64
CA LEU A 37 -11.86 29.65 -15.12
C LEU A 37 -12.92 29.65 -14.00
N PHE A 38 -12.85 30.66 -13.12
CA PHE A 38 -13.87 30.82 -12.09
C PHE A 38 -15.23 31.04 -12.75
N ASP A 39 -15.35 31.93 -13.73
CA ASP A 39 -16.63 32.23 -14.38
C ASP A 39 -17.20 31.04 -15.17
N SER A 40 -16.36 30.14 -15.69
CA SER A 40 -16.80 28.94 -16.38
C SER A 40 -17.28 27.81 -15.44
N ALA A 41 -16.80 27.79 -14.21
CA ALA A 41 -17.14 26.75 -13.25
C ALA A 41 -18.62 26.83 -12.79
N PRO A 42 -19.30 25.67 -12.57
CA PRO A 42 -20.67 25.61 -12.07
C PRO A 42 -20.84 26.41 -10.77
N LYS A 43 -21.90 27.22 -10.69
CA LYS A 43 -22.22 28.00 -9.48
C LYS A 43 -23.20 27.26 -8.60
N ALA A 44 -23.06 27.46 -7.29
CA ALA A 44 -23.97 26.91 -6.31
C ALA A 44 -25.42 27.35 -6.59
N PRO A 45 -26.42 26.44 -6.52
CA PRO A 45 -27.81 26.76 -6.81
C PRO A 45 -28.34 27.95 -5.98
N GLY A 46 -28.70 29.03 -6.67
CA GLY A 46 -29.23 30.23 -6.02
C GLY A 46 -28.18 31.22 -5.51
N ALA A 47 -26.90 30.94 -5.70
CA ALA A 47 -25.81 31.91 -5.57
C ALA A 47 -25.33 32.36 -6.95
N VAL A 48 -25.00 33.65 -7.09
CA VAL A 48 -24.60 34.23 -8.38
C VAL A 48 -23.10 34.01 -8.65
N ASP A 49 -22.26 34.13 -7.62
CA ASP A 49 -20.79 34.13 -7.76
C ASP A 49 -20.10 33.27 -6.69
N LEU A 50 -20.73 32.16 -6.30
CA LEU A 50 -20.18 31.25 -5.30
C LEU A 50 -20.17 29.83 -5.86
N LEU A 51 -19.07 29.13 -5.65
CA LEU A 51 -18.93 27.71 -5.94
C LEU A 51 -19.38 26.89 -4.73
N ASP A 52 -20.11 25.81 -4.97
CA ASP A 52 -20.25 24.70 -4.04
C ASP A 52 -19.10 23.71 -4.25
N GLU A 53 -19.18 22.52 -3.66
CA GLU A 53 -18.15 21.48 -3.75
C GLU A 53 -17.87 21.08 -5.21
N GLU A 54 -18.93 20.72 -5.96
CA GLU A 54 -18.84 20.34 -7.38
C GLU A 54 -18.29 21.49 -8.24
N GLY A 55 -18.75 22.72 -8.01
CA GLY A 55 -18.24 23.90 -8.70
C GLY A 55 -16.76 24.18 -8.40
N PHE A 56 -16.31 23.90 -7.18
CA PHE A 56 -14.91 24.09 -6.78
C PHE A 56 -14.00 23.01 -7.36
N GLU A 57 -14.43 21.74 -7.35
CA GLU A 57 -13.71 20.63 -8.00
C GLU A 57 -13.52 20.91 -9.50
N SER A 58 -14.59 21.29 -10.20
CA SER A 58 -14.51 21.64 -11.62
C SER A 58 -13.57 22.83 -11.91
N PHE A 59 -13.55 23.83 -11.02
CA PHE A 59 -12.61 24.95 -11.12
C PHE A 59 -11.16 24.51 -10.90
N PHE A 60 -10.92 23.65 -9.90
CA PHE A 60 -9.60 23.10 -9.59
C PHE A 60 -9.07 22.27 -10.76
N ASP A 61 -9.86 21.34 -11.28
CA ASP A 61 -9.48 20.51 -12.44
C ASP A 61 -9.13 21.39 -13.64
N SER A 62 -9.86 22.48 -13.86
CA SER A 62 -9.57 23.39 -14.98
C SER A 62 -8.25 24.14 -14.82
N ILE A 63 -7.79 24.37 -13.59
CA ILE A 63 -6.45 24.92 -13.35
C ILE A 63 -5.41 23.86 -13.64
N ASP A 64 -5.60 22.62 -13.19
CA ASP A 64 -4.66 21.51 -13.40
C ASP A 64 -4.44 21.28 -14.91
N ASN A 65 -5.54 21.24 -15.69
CA ASN A 65 -5.51 21.11 -17.15
C ASN A 65 -4.74 22.24 -17.87
N LEU A 66 -4.57 23.44 -17.28
CA LEU A 66 -3.76 24.50 -17.91
C LEU A 66 -2.26 24.16 -17.93
N PHE A 67 -1.83 23.28 -17.04
CA PHE A 67 -0.43 22.87 -16.91
C PHE A 67 -0.14 21.52 -17.57
N GLU A 68 -1.16 20.84 -18.10
CA GLU A 68 -1.02 19.53 -18.73
C GLU A 68 -0.59 19.60 -20.22
N ASP A 69 -0.53 20.77 -20.87
CA ASP A 69 -0.24 20.86 -22.32
C ASP A 69 0.75 21.98 -22.74
N GLU A 70 2.05 21.70 -22.67
CA GLU A 70 3.07 22.16 -23.65
C GLU A 70 4.09 21.04 -23.95
N ASP A 71 3.62 19.84 -24.30
CA ASP A 71 4.44 18.89 -25.08
C ASP A 71 3.84 18.71 -26.48
N ASP A 72 4.01 19.75 -27.29
CA ASP A 72 3.73 19.76 -28.73
C ASP A 72 4.71 18.83 -29.46
N GLY A 73 4.35 17.56 -29.62
CA GLY A 73 4.80 16.77 -30.77
C GLY A 73 5.28 15.35 -30.53
N ASP A 74 4.39 14.49 -30.05
CA ASP A 74 4.02 13.25 -30.73
C ASP A 74 2.81 12.69 -29.97
N GLU A 75 1.69 12.46 -30.66
CA GLU A 75 0.63 11.58 -30.15
C GLU A 75 1.19 10.14 -30.08
N GLU A 76 2.15 9.89 -29.20
CA GLU A 76 2.22 8.58 -28.56
C GLU A 76 1.02 8.56 -27.63
N ALA A 77 -0.03 7.85 -28.05
CA ALA A 77 -1.06 7.42 -27.12
C ALA A 77 -0.36 6.97 -25.85
N GLU A 78 -0.60 7.66 -24.73
CA GLU A 78 -0.28 7.18 -23.38
C GLU A 78 -0.49 5.67 -23.42
N PRO A 79 0.59 4.86 -23.31
CA PRO A 79 0.42 3.43 -23.43
C PRO A 79 -0.61 3.09 -22.37
N VAL A 80 -1.73 2.51 -22.80
CA VAL A 80 -2.59 1.78 -21.90
C VAL A 80 -1.68 0.66 -21.40
N ILE A 81 -0.97 0.93 -20.29
CA ILE A 81 -0.14 -0.03 -19.59
C ILE A 81 -1.14 -1.13 -19.25
N ASP A 82 -1.04 -2.22 -20.00
CA ASP A 82 -1.98 -3.33 -19.90
C ASP A 82 -1.94 -3.80 -18.44
N GLU A 83 -3.08 -4.15 -17.82
CA GLU A 83 -3.19 -4.52 -16.39
C GLU A 83 -2.13 -5.56 -15.93
N LYS A 84 -1.61 -6.30 -16.91
CA LYS A 84 -0.55 -7.29 -16.78
C LYS A 84 0.84 -6.70 -16.63
N GLU A 85 1.16 -5.57 -17.23
CA GLU A 85 2.52 -5.10 -17.37
C GLU A 85 3.15 -4.73 -16.02
N LEU A 86 2.51 -3.91 -15.18
CA LEU A 86 3.07 -3.53 -13.87
C LEU A 86 3.16 -4.70 -12.89
N LYS A 87 2.14 -5.56 -12.87
CA LYS A 87 2.15 -6.75 -12.00
C LYS A 87 3.20 -7.76 -12.46
N GLU A 88 3.29 -8.01 -13.76
CA GLU A 88 4.32 -8.88 -14.34
C GLU A 88 5.71 -8.26 -14.10
N GLU A 89 5.88 -6.95 -14.28
CA GLU A 89 7.12 -6.22 -13.96
C GLU A 89 7.51 -6.40 -12.49
N LEU A 90 6.58 -6.20 -11.55
CA LEU A 90 6.85 -6.41 -10.13
C LEU A 90 7.28 -7.84 -9.87
N LEU A 91 6.57 -8.83 -10.40
CA LEU A 91 6.89 -10.24 -10.18
C LEU A 91 8.23 -10.63 -10.82
N GLU A 92 8.53 -10.15 -12.03
CA GLU A 92 9.83 -10.35 -12.69
C GLU A 92 10.97 -9.71 -11.90
N LEU A 93 10.77 -8.48 -11.41
CA LEU A 93 11.72 -7.79 -10.55
C LEU A 93 11.99 -8.60 -9.27
N LEU A 94 10.94 -9.09 -8.61
CA LEU A 94 11.08 -9.88 -7.38
C LEU A 94 11.73 -11.25 -7.64
N GLU A 95 11.45 -11.89 -8.79
CA GLU A 95 12.10 -13.13 -9.20
C GLU A 95 13.58 -12.92 -9.48
N ASP A 96 13.95 -11.83 -10.14
CA ASP A 96 15.35 -11.51 -10.43
C ASP A 96 16.14 -11.17 -9.16
N LEU A 97 15.52 -10.46 -8.21
CA LEU A 97 16.09 -10.26 -6.87
C LEU A 97 16.28 -11.59 -6.14
N ALA A 98 15.31 -12.51 -6.22
CA ALA A 98 15.41 -13.82 -5.58
C ALA A 98 16.54 -14.67 -6.20
N LYS A 99 16.68 -14.68 -7.53
CA LYS A 99 17.79 -15.36 -8.23
C LYS A 99 19.14 -14.79 -7.84
N LEU A 100 19.26 -13.45 -7.83
CA LEU A 100 20.51 -12.78 -7.45
C LEU A 100 20.88 -13.12 -5.99
N ALA A 101 19.90 -13.11 -5.08
CA ALA A 101 20.12 -13.48 -3.70
C ALA A 101 20.58 -14.93 -3.54
N GLU A 102 20.01 -15.86 -4.32
CA GLU A 102 20.45 -17.26 -4.34
C GLU A 102 21.90 -17.39 -4.85
N ASP A 103 22.23 -16.75 -5.97
CA ASP A 103 23.56 -16.78 -6.60
C ASP A 103 24.65 -16.19 -5.69
N GLU A 104 24.32 -15.13 -4.95
CA GLU A 104 25.23 -14.47 -4.02
C GLU A 104 25.19 -15.06 -2.60
N GLY A 105 24.30 -16.02 -2.33
CA GLY A 105 24.11 -16.62 -1.02
C GLY A 105 23.47 -15.71 0.03
N GLN A 106 22.86 -14.60 -0.40
CA GLN A 106 22.12 -13.64 0.43
C GLN A 106 20.76 -14.19 0.90
N GLN A 107 20.13 -13.52 1.86
CA GLN A 107 18.78 -13.85 2.33
C GLN A 107 17.72 -13.60 1.25
N LEU A 108 16.73 -14.50 1.17
CA LEU A 108 15.62 -14.42 0.23
C LEU A 108 14.59 -13.34 0.64
N CYS A 109 13.58 -13.14 -0.21
CA CYS A 109 12.42 -12.26 0.04
C CYS A 109 12.79 -10.80 0.36
N GLY A 110 13.88 -10.29 -0.22
CA GLY A 110 14.32 -8.90 -0.06
C GLY A 110 14.99 -8.59 1.29
N LEU A 111 15.28 -9.59 2.12
CA LEU A 111 15.83 -9.37 3.46
C LEU A 111 17.25 -8.78 3.44
N ASP A 112 18.02 -9.04 2.38
CA ASP A 112 19.36 -8.46 2.14
C ASP A 112 19.38 -7.44 0.98
N CYS A 113 18.22 -7.02 0.47
CA CYS A 113 18.19 -6.11 -0.68
C CYS A 113 18.82 -4.74 -0.36
N SER A 114 19.51 -4.17 -1.35
CA SER A 114 20.07 -2.83 -1.30
C SER A 114 18.97 -1.75 -1.29
N GLU A 115 19.35 -0.53 -0.92
CA GLU A 115 18.44 0.62 -0.92
C GLU A 115 17.91 0.92 -2.33
N LEU A 116 18.76 0.80 -3.37
CA LEU A 116 18.36 1.03 -4.76
C LEU A 116 17.35 -0.02 -5.24
N GLU A 117 17.55 -1.29 -4.89
CA GLU A 117 16.58 -2.35 -5.23
C GLU A 117 15.26 -2.15 -4.49
N GLN A 118 15.31 -1.72 -3.23
CA GLN A 118 14.12 -1.41 -2.45
C GLN A 118 13.35 -0.22 -3.04
N GLU A 119 14.05 0.84 -3.48
CA GLU A 119 13.45 2.01 -4.13
C GLU A 119 12.70 1.62 -5.40
N ARG A 120 13.31 0.78 -6.25
CA ARG A 120 12.65 0.26 -7.46
C ARG A 120 11.38 -0.54 -7.14
N VAL A 121 11.41 -1.41 -6.12
CA VAL A 121 10.20 -2.14 -5.70
C VAL A 121 9.12 -1.17 -5.18
N LEU A 122 9.50 -0.14 -4.43
CA LEU A 122 8.57 0.86 -3.92
C LEU A 122 7.91 1.69 -5.03
N GLU A 123 8.65 2.00 -6.09
CA GLU A 123 8.16 2.72 -7.28
C GLU A 123 7.05 1.91 -7.98
N VAL A 124 7.37 0.68 -8.40
CA VAL A 124 6.39 -0.20 -9.09
C VAL A 124 5.17 -0.48 -8.21
N VAL A 125 5.37 -0.74 -6.91
CA VAL A 125 4.25 -0.93 -5.97
C VAL A 125 3.40 0.35 -5.83
N GLY A 126 4.03 1.52 -5.82
CA GLY A 126 3.32 2.80 -5.73
C GLY A 126 2.42 3.06 -6.93
N GLU A 127 2.84 2.66 -8.13
CA GLU A 127 2.02 2.71 -9.33
C GLU A 127 0.90 1.68 -9.28
N LEU A 128 1.22 0.41 -8.97
CA LEU A 128 0.26 -0.68 -8.87
C LEU A 128 -0.88 -0.40 -7.86
N GLU A 129 -0.58 0.31 -6.77
CA GLU A 129 -1.59 0.71 -5.77
C GLU A 129 -2.64 1.69 -6.29
N ARG A 130 -2.31 2.48 -7.33
CA ARG A 130 -3.22 3.48 -7.94
C ARG A 130 -4.11 2.89 -9.03
N GLU A 131 -3.82 1.67 -9.46
CA GLU A 131 -4.51 1.01 -10.56
C GLU A 131 -6.00 0.80 -10.27
N PRO A 132 -6.89 1.01 -11.25
CA PRO A 132 -8.34 0.97 -11.05
C PRO A 132 -8.86 -0.44 -10.75
N TYR A 133 -8.09 -1.49 -11.03
CA TYR A 133 -8.44 -2.89 -10.74
C TYR A 133 -8.03 -3.35 -9.34
N ASN A 134 -7.27 -2.53 -8.60
CA ASN A 134 -6.92 -2.84 -7.22
C ASN A 134 -8.21 -2.94 -6.37
N GLN A 135 -8.51 -4.15 -5.88
CA GLN A 135 -9.77 -4.41 -5.17
C GLN A 135 -9.91 -3.57 -3.89
N VAL A 136 -8.81 -3.02 -3.36
CA VAL A 136 -8.82 -2.14 -2.19
C VAL A 136 -9.45 -0.78 -2.49
N VAL A 137 -9.30 -0.26 -3.72
CA VAL A 137 -9.82 1.05 -4.12
C VAL A 137 -11.14 0.96 -4.89
N VAL A 138 -11.46 -0.20 -5.48
CA VAL A 138 -12.72 -0.42 -6.22
C VAL A 138 -13.91 -0.19 -5.28
N PRO A 139 -14.78 0.81 -5.53
CA PRO A 139 -15.96 1.08 -4.70
C PRO A 139 -16.89 -0.13 -4.61
N ASP A 140 -17.23 -0.60 -3.41
CA ASP A 140 -18.40 -1.47 -3.26
C ASP A 140 -19.65 -0.61 -3.31
N GLY A 141 -20.64 -1.01 -4.13
CA GLY A 141 -21.84 -0.23 -4.47
C GLY A 141 -22.78 0.07 -3.29
N VAL A 142 -22.41 -0.34 -2.07
CA VAL A 142 -23.12 -0.08 -0.82
C VAL A 142 -22.48 1.04 0.02
N THR A 143 -21.15 1.20 -0.03
CA THR A 143 -20.39 2.16 0.79
C THR A 143 -19.72 3.26 -0.02
N GLY A 144 -19.60 3.11 -1.35
CA GLY A 144 -18.89 4.07 -2.20
C GLY A 144 -17.36 3.96 -2.12
N GLU A 145 -16.82 3.04 -1.31
CA GLU A 145 -15.40 2.74 -1.17
C GLU A 145 -15.19 1.22 -0.94
N GLY A 146 -14.03 0.69 -1.35
CA GLY A 146 -13.70 -0.76 -1.43
C GLY A 146 -13.53 -1.47 -0.09
N ALA A 147 -14.65 -1.81 0.54
CA ALA A 147 -14.66 -2.61 1.76
C ALA A 147 -14.25 -4.05 1.46
N ILE A 148 -12.99 -4.40 1.73
CA ILE A 148 -12.50 -5.77 1.60
C ILE A 148 -13.12 -6.65 2.70
N THR A 149 -13.55 -7.84 2.31
CA THR A 149 -14.09 -8.85 3.22
C THR A 149 -13.04 -9.86 3.65
N LYS A 150 -13.24 -10.50 4.81
CA LYS A 150 -12.35 -11.56 5.30
C LYS A 150 -12.26 -12.76 4.35
N ASP A 151 -13.33 -13.05 3.62
CA ASP A 151 -13.40 -14.17 2.68
C ASP A 151 -12.43 -13.95 1.50
N GLN A 152 -12.24 -12.70 1.05
CA GLN A 152 -11.27 -12.37 0.00
C GLN A 152 -9.82 -12.62 0.43
N LEU A 153 -9.51 -12.49 1.72
CA LEU A 153 -8.15 -12.71 2.24
C LEU A 153 -7.89 -14.15 2.70
N THR A 154 -8.95 -14.93 2.94
CA THR A 154 -8.84 -16.33 3.38
C THR A 154 -8.13 -17.18 2.33
N GLY A 155 -7.24 -18.07 2.76
CA GLY A 155 -6.43 -18.92 1.88
C GLY A 155 -4.99 -19.07 2.35
N GLU A 156 -4.19 -19.72 1.52
CA GLU A 156 -2.74 -19.85 1.70
C GLU A 156 -1.99 -18.81 0.86
N TRP A 157 -0.99 -18.20 1.48
CA TRP A 157 -0.19 -17.13 0.91
C TRP A 157 1.29 -17.42 1.11
N GLU A 158 2.07 -17.32 0.06
CA GLU A 158 3.52 -17.31 0.07
C GLU A 158 4.05 -15.89 0.24
N PHE A 159 5.00 -15.71 1.14
CA PHE A 159 5.71 -14.46 1.30
C PHE A 159 6.80 -14.33 0.25
N ILE A 160 6.75 -13.28 -0.56
CA ILE A 160 7.69 -13.10 -1.67
C ILE A 160 8.63 -11.92 -1.47
N TYR A 161 8.26 -10.92 -0.66
CA TYR A 161 9.12 -9.76 -0.42
C TYR A 161 8.77 -8.99 0.85
N SER A 162 9.79 -8.42 1.51
CA SER A 162 9.61 -7.31 2.46
C SER A 162 10.79 -6.36 2.54
N SER A 163 10.46 -5.08 2.74
CA SER A 163 11.41 -4.02 3.09
C SER A 163 11.51 -3.76 4.59
N SER A 164 10.85 -4.56 5.44
CA SER A 164 10.80 -4.35 6.89
C SER A 164 12.18 -4.45 7.53
N SER A 165 12.69 -3.32 8.02
CA SER A 165 13.97 -3.26 8.76
C SER A 165 14.03 -4.21 9.96
N THR A 166 12.89 -4.49 10.59
CA THR A 166 12.80 -5.44 11.69
C THR A 166 12.95 -6.88 11.21
N MET A 167 12.34 -7.26 10.07
CA MET A 167 12.57 -8.59 9.51
C MET A 167 13.99 -8.74 8.96
N LYS A 168 14.54 -7.70 8.32
CA LYS A 168 15.95 -7.67 7.89
C LYS A 168 16.89 -7.91 9.08
N TYR A 169 16.70 -7.19 10.18
CA TYR A 169 17.51 -7.33 11.40
C TYR A 169 17.40 -8.73 12.05
N ASN A 170 16.20 -9.31 12.04
CA ASN A 170 15.94 -10.63 12.59
C ASN A 170 16.21 -11.76 11.59
N GLU A 171 16.65 -11.44 10.37
CA GLU A 171 16.83 -12.35 9.24
C GLU A 171 15.60 -13.22 8.95
N GLY A 172 14.39 -12.78 9.31
CA GLY A 172 13.16 -13.58 9.23
C GLY A 172 12.04 -13.04 10.11
N LEU A 173 10.90 -13.74 10.16
CA LEU A 173 9.73 -13.31 10.96
C LEU A 173 9.88 -13.69 12.43
N SER A 174 10.26 -14.93 12.72
CA SER A 174 10.46 -15.36 14.10
C SER A 174 11.72 -14.73 14.69
N GLY A 175 12.77 -14.49 13.90
CA GLY A 175 14.09 -14.14 14.44
C GLY A 175 14.86 -15.34 14.99
N LEU A 176 14.46 -16.55 14.60
CA LEU A 176 15.27 -17.77 14.74
C LEU A 176 16.11 -18.06 13.50
N ALA A 177 15.89 -17.32 12.41
CA ALA A 177 16.82 -17.27 11.30
C ALA A 177 18.08 -16.52 11.72
N GLY A 178 19.24 -17.06 11.36
CA GLY A 178 20.53 -16.44 11.60
C GLY A 178 21.55 -17.30 12.34
N GLY A 179 22.82 -16.97 12.14
CA GLY A 179 23.95 -17.77 12.61
C GLY A 179 24.05 -19.12 11.89
N LEU A 180 23.48 -20.17 12.50
CA LEU A 180 23.54 -21.56 11.99
C LEU A 180 22.38 -21.94 11.07
N THR A 181 21.34 -21.10 11.02
CA THR A 181 20.15 -21.24 10.17
C THR A 181 20.07 -20.08 9.18
N LYS A 182 19.36 -20.28 8.07
CA LYS A 182 19.03 -19.26 7.07
C LYS A 182 17.52 -19.26 6.84
N PHE A 183 16.93 -18.11 6.50
CA PHE A 183 15.54 -18.04 6.12
C PHE A 183 15.31 -18.72 4.77
N GLY A 184 14.42 -19.71 4.74
CA GLY A 184 14.06 -20.46 3.53
C GLY A 184 12.70 -20.09 2.94
N GLY A 185 11.96 -19.19 3.58
CA GLY A 185 10.65 -18.74 3.12
C GLY A 185 9.60 -18.72 4.23
N LEU A 186 8.46 -18.12 3.93
CA LEU A 186 7.37 -17.93 4.88
C LEU A 186 6.03 -18.14 4.17
N ARG A 187 5.17 -18.96 4.77
CA ARG A 187 3.78 -19.13 4.33
C ARG A 187 2.84 -18.62 5.40
N GLN A 188 1.74 -18.02 4.98
CA GLN A 188 0.64 -17.59 5.85
C GLN A 188 -0.63 -18.32 5.42
N THR A 189 -1.30 -18.95 6.38
CA THR A 189 -2.66 -19.47 6.21
C THR A 189 -3.61 -18.57 6.97
N LEU A 190 -4.56 -17.97 6.27
CA LEU A 190 -5.66 -17.22 6.86
C LEU A 190 -6.93 -18.05 6.76
N SER A 191 -7.61 -18.21 7.88
CA SER A 191 -8.92 -18.81 7.94
C SER A 191 -9.91 -17.84 8.58
N SER A 192 -11.16 -17.86 8.09
CA SER A 192 -12.23 -17.10 8.70
C SER A 192 -13.51 -17.93 8.71
N THR A 193 -14.20 -17.87 9.84
CA THR A 193 -15.56 -18.38 10.02
C THR A 193 -16.41 -17.25 10.58
N LYS A 194 -17.71 -17.50 10.75
CA LYS A 194 -18.62 -16.55 11.41
C LYS A 194 -18.18 -16.14 12.83
N PHE A 195 -17.37 -16.96 13.50
CA PHE A 195 -17.05 -16.77 14.93
C PHE A 195 -15.57 -16.53 15.21
N LEU A 196 -14.69 -17.02 14.34
CA LEU A 196 -13.24 -17.06 14.56
C LEU A 196 -12.50 -16.70 13.28
N SER A 197 -11.34 -16.07 13.44
CA SER A 197 -10.42 -15.72 12.36
C SER A 197 -9.01 -16.08 12.82
N ASP A 198 -8.52 -17.23 12.36
CA ASP A 198 -7.22 -17.76 12.78
C ASP A 198 -6.17 -17.50 11.69
N VAL A 199 -4.95 -17.20 12.12
CA VAL A 199 -3.77 -17.04 11.27
C VAL A 199 -2.67 -17.99 11.73
N GLU A 200 -2.08 -18.71 10.78
CA GLU A 200 -0.88 -19.51 10.98
C GLU A 200 0.20 -19.01 10.02
N TYR A 201 1.37 -18.72 10.55
CA TYR A 201 2.59 -18.55 9.76
C TYR A 201 3.45 -19.79 9.89
N THR A 202 3.97 -20.30 8.78
CA THR A 202 4.99 -21.36 8.76
C THR A 202 6.25 -20.80 8.10
N GLU A 203 7.27 -20.55 8.92
CA GLU A 203 8.60 -20.11 8.49
C GLU A 203 9.52 -21.32 8.34
N GLN A 204 10.15 -21.42 7.18
CA GLN A 204 11.13 -22.46 6.86
C GLN A 204 12.53 -21.96 7.23
N LEU A 205 13.28 -22.78 7.97
CA LEU A 205 14.68 -22.50 8.31
C LEU A 205 15.59 -23.56 7.69
N GLU A 206 16.52 -23.11 6.85
CA GLU A 206 17.54 -23.95 6.25
C GLU A 206 18.73 -24.10 7.21
N THR A 207 19.07 -25.33 7.59
CA THR A 207 20.12 -25.58 8.59
C THR A 207 21.47 -25.88 7.92
N LYS A 208 22.52 -25.08 8.22
CA LYS A 208 23.87 -25.25 7.62
C LYS A 208 24.61 -26.52 8.04
N LEU A 209 24.21 -27.18 9.14
CA LEU A 209 24.99 -28.22 9.81
C LEU A 209 24.39 -29.63 9.78
N LEU A 210 23.08 -29.78 9.52
CA LEU A 210 22.39 -31.06 9.70
C LEU A 210 21.46 -31.47 8.54
N GLY A 211 21.28 -30.62 7.52
CA GLY A 211 20.50 -30.94 6.32
C GLY A 211 19.03 -31.30 6.59
N ALA A 212 18.52 -31.00 7.79
CA ALA A 212 17.11 -31.10 8.10
C ALA A 212 16.56 -29.68 8.15
N ASP A 213 15.60 -29.40 7.27
CA ASP A 213 14.84 -28.17 7.31
C ASP A 213 14.02 -28.16 8.60
N THR A 214 14.02 -27.02 9.28
CA THR A 214 13.27 -26.83 10.52
C THR A 214 12.17 -25.83 10.29
N GLU A 215 10.97 -26.16 10.74
CA GLU A 215 9.83 -25.26 10.65
C GLU A 215 9.60 -24.54 11.98
N VAL A 216 9.28 -23.24 11.88
CA VAL A 216 8.74 -22.44 12.97
C VAL A 216 7.31 -22.10 12.62
N LYS A 217 6.37 -22.46 13.50
CA LYS A 217 4.95 -22.14 13.35
C LYS A 217 4.55 -21.04 14.32
N ILE A 218 3.93 -19.98 13.82
CA ILE A 218 3.39 -18.89 14.63
C ILE A 218 1.87 -18.90 14.45
N THR A 219 1.12 -19.11 15.51
CA THR A 219 -0.35 -19.12 15.47
C THR A 219 -0.91 -17.89 16.17
N GLY A 220 -2.07 -17.41 15.74
CA GLY A 220 -2.78 -16.32 16.41
C GLY A 220 -4.14 -16.06 15.81
N ASP A 221 -4.74 -14.95 16.23
CA ASP A 221 -5.98 -14.43 15.68
C ASP A 221 -5.69 -13.29 14.71
N TRP A 222 -6.58 -13.08 13.74
CA TRP A 222 -6.54 -11.87 12.91
C TRP A 222 -7.91 -11.22 12.77
N ASP A 223 -7.92 -9.93 12.49
CA ASP A 223 -9.12 -9.15 12.25
C ASP A 223 -8.90 -8.19 11.09
N LEU A 224 -9.99 -7.83 10.42
CA LEU A 224 -9.96 -6.87 9.31
C LEU A 224 -10.96 -5.78 9.64
N ARG A 225 -10.49 -4.53 9.60
CA ARG A 225 -11.30 -3.35 9.92
C ARG A 225 -11.08 -2.29 8.87
N THR A 226 -12.14 -1.57 8.56
CA THR A 226 -12.02 -0.34 7.77
C THR A 226 -11.97 0.82 8.75
N GLU A 227 -10.86 1.55 8.76
CA GLU A 227 -10.63 2.69 9.66
C GLU A 227 -10.20 3.91 8.86
N VAL A 228 -10.56 5.11 9.33
CA VAL A 228 -10.07 6.36 8.73
C VAL A 228 -8.61 6.54 9.15
N SER A 229 -7.70 6.58 8.17
CA SER A 229 -6.30 6.90 8.42
C SER A 229 -6.18 8.31 9.00
N LEU A 230 -5.54 8.42 10.17
CA LEU A 230 -5.31 9.72 10.81
C LEU A 230 -4.34 10.61 10.02
N PHE A 231 -3.54 10.02 9.11
CA PHE A 231 -2.55 10.74 8.32
C PHE A 231 -3.14 11.24 6.99
N THR A 232 -3.95 10.43 6.33
CA THR A 232 -4.48 10.74 5.00
C THR A 232 -5.95 11.19 5.02
N GLY A 233 -6.68 10.93 6.11
CA GLY A 233 -8.12 11.20 6.20
C GLY A 233 -8.99 10.26 5.36
N LYS A 234 -8.38 9.33 4.61
CA LYS A 234 -9.09 8.36 3.76
C LYS A 234 -9.39 7.08 4.54
N LEU A 235 -10.46 6.35 4.19
CA LEU A 235 -10.65 5.01 4.74
C LEU A 235 -9.53 4.09 4.24
N SER A 236 -9.15 3.16 5.10
CA SER A 236 -8.13 2.16 4.78
C SER A 236 -8.52 0.84 5.42
N ASN A 237 -8.30 -0.25 4.69
CA ASN A 237 -8.47 -1.60 5.21
C ASN A 237 -7.25 -1.97 6.04
N VAL A 238 -7.46 -2.21 7.34
CA VAL A 238 -6.42 -2.50 8.31
C VAL A 238 -6.57 -3.94 8.79
N MET A 239 -5.53 -4.74 8.56
CA MET A 239 -5.42 -6.08 9.10
C MET A 239 -4.67 -6.02 10.44
N SER A 240 -5.31 -6.49 11.50
CA SER A 240 -4.67 -6.66 12.81
C SER A 240 -4.41 -8.13 13.07
N VAL A 241 -3.21 -8.46 13.49
CA VAL A 241 -2.78 -9.83 13.84
C VAL A 241 -2.39 -9.82 15.31
N THR A 242 -2.92 -10.77 16.07
CA THR A 242 -2.54 -11.00 17.47
C THR A 242 -1.91 -12.39 17.59
N PRO A 243 -0.58 -12.50 17.48
CA PRO A 243 0.12 -13.76 17.70
C PRO A 243 -0.13 -14.31 19.11
N ASP A 244 -0.38 -15.61 19.22
CA ASP A 244 -0.59 -16.32 20.48
C ASP A 244 0.63 -17.18 20.84
N ARG A 245 1.08 -18.04 19.91
CA ARG A 245 2.18 -19.01 20.18
C ARG A 245 3.19 -19.06 19.06
N VAL A 246 4.43 -19.35 19.45
CA VAL A 246 5.54 -19.69 18.56
C VAL A 246 6.00 -21.11 18.87
N ILE A 247 5.95 -22.00 17.88
CA ILE A 247 6.24 -23.43 17.98
C ILE A 247 7.46 -23.73 17.12
N TYR A 248 8.50 -24.30 17.70
CA TYR A 248 9.73 -24.65 16.98
C TYR A 248 10.35 -25.90 17.61
N GLY A 249 10.48 -26.96 16.81
CA GLY A 249 10.84 -28.29 17.28
C GLY A 249 9.93 -28.75 18.44
N PRO A 250 10.48 -29.16 19.61
CA PRO A 250 9.68 -29.59 20.76
C PRO A 250 9.18 -28.45 21.64
N ARG A 251 9.51 -27.18 21.33
CA ARG A 251 9.18 -26.01 22.15
C ARG A 251 7.92 -25.31 21.64
N SER A 252 7.21 -24.69 22.57
CA SER A 252 6.05 -23.88 22.25
C SER A 252 5.88 -22.78 23.29
N ASP A 253 6.27 -21.57 22.89
CA ASP A 253 6.35 -20.39 23.73
C ASP A 253 5.19 -19.44 23.43
N LYS A 254 4.85 -18.57 24.39
CA LYS A 254 3.91 -17.48 24.14
C LYS A 254 4.56 -16.41 23.27
N ALA A 255 3.77 -15.82 22.37
CA ALA A 255 4.25 -14.83 21.42
C ALA A 255 4.37 -13.40 22.00
N ASP A 256 3.84 -13.15 23.20
CA ASP A 256 3.86 -11.84 23.88
C ASP A 256 5.27 -11.28 24.17
N HIS A 257 6.30 -12.14 24.16
CA HIS A 257 7.70 -11.75 24.30
C HIS A 257 8.49 -11.72 22.99
N TRP A 258 7.87 -12.08 21.86
CA TRP A 258 8.52 -12.13 20.54
C TRP A 258 8.39 -10.80 19.81
N LYS A 259 9.34 -9.89 20.08
CA LYS A 259 9.38 -8.55 19.46
C LYS A 259 9.50 -8.59 17.94
N SER A 260 10.12 -9.63 17.40
CA SER A 260 10.28 -9.86 15.96
C SER A 260 8.96 -9.99 15.20
N LEU A 261 7.87 -10.38 15.88
CA LEU A 261 6.53 -10.47 15.30
C LEU A 261 5.81 -9.11 15.21
N GLY A 262 6.33 -8.09 15.91
CA GLY A 262 5.76 -6.75 15.97
C GLY A 262 5.36 -6.14 14.62
N PRO A 263 6.16 -6.27 13.54
CA PRO A 263 5.84 -5.72 12.24
C PRO A 263 4.55 -6.29 11.62
N MET A 264 4.11 -7.48 12.01
CA MET A 264 2.90 -8.12 11.46
C MET A 264 1.63 -7.76 12.23
N ASN A 265 1.73 -7.09 13.38
CA ASN A 265 0.59 -6.89 14.28
C ASN A 265 -0.48 -5.93 13.71
N LEU A 266 -0.08 -4.97 12.90
CA LEU A 266 -0.98 -3.96 12.33
C LEU A 266 -0.48 -3.54 10.94
N LEU A 267 -1.25 -3.92 9.93
CA LEU A 267 -0.88 -3.80 8.53
C LEU A 267 -1.98 -3.10 7.75
N LEU A 268 -1.63 -2.15 6.90
CA LEU A 268 -2.53 -1.52 5.96
C LEU A 268 -2.57 -2.38 4.70
N LEU A 269 -3.74 -2.86 4.31
CA LEU A 269 -3.94 -3.53 3.04
C LEU A 269 -4.05 -2.44 1.96
N THR A 270 -3.07 -2.37 1.07
CA THR A 270 -2.96 -1.31 0.06
C THR A 270 -3.19 -1.80 -1.36
N TYR A 271 -2.94 -3.09 -1.62
CA TYR A 271 -3.28 -3.73 -2.89
C TYR A 271 -3.80 -5.15 -2.67
N LEU A 272 -4.82 -5.52 -3.44
CA LEU A 272 -5.34 -6.88 -3.50
C LEU A 272 -5.89 -7.20 -4.89
N ASP A 273 -5.50 -8.35 -5.43
CA ASP A 273 -6.14 -8.99 -6.57
C ASP A 273 -6.36 -10.50 -6.33
N GLU A 274 -6.53 -11.29 -7.40
CA GLU A 274 -6.75 -12.74 -7.32
C GLU A 274 -5.61 -13.50 -6.62
N ASP A 275 -4.35 -13.19 -6.92
CA ASP A 275 -3.18 -13.95 -6.47
C ASP A 275 -2.05 -13.09 -5.88
N LEU A 276 -2.20 -11.77 -5.78
CA LEU A 276 -1.23 -10.87 -5.18
C LEU A 276 -1.90 -10.00 -4.09
N ARG A 277 -1.18 -9.82 -2.99
CA ARG A 277 -1.57 -8.96 -1.88
C ARG A 277 -0.38 -8.17 -1.36
N ILE A 278 -0.54 -6.87 -1.26
CA ILE A 278 0.47 -5.96 -0.71
C ILE A 278 -0.08 -5.30 0.54
N MET A 279 0.74 -5.32 1.58
CA MET A 279 0.45 -4.64 2.83
C MET A 279 1.58 -3.71 3.23
N ARG A 280 1.23 -2.56 3.80
CA ARG A 280 2.16 -1.58 4.36
C ARG A 280 2.17 -1.61 5.88
N GLY A 281 3.31 -1.29 6.49
CA GLY A 281 3.40 -1.06 7.92
C GLY A 281 2.57 0.15 8.36
N SER A 282 1.80 0.02 9.44
CA SER A 282 0.92 1.11 9.90
C SER A 282 1.66 2.38 10.37
N THR A 283 2.95 2.25 10.73
CA THR A 283 3.79 3.35 11.21
C THR A 283 4.88 3.78 10.21
N SER A 284 5.00 3.09 9.08
CA SER A 284 5.99 3.36 8.05
C SER A 284 5.45 2.84 6.72
N THR A 285 5.09 3.77 5.84
CA THR A 285 4.59 3.45 4.49
C THR A 285 5.63 2.70 3.67
N ASP A 286 6.91 2.96 3.87
CA ASP A 286 8.00 2.32 3.12
C ASP A 286 8.23 0.85 3.52
N THR A 287 7.58 0.41 4.61
CA THR A 287 7.60 -1.00 5.04
C THR A 287 6.56 -1.76 4.25
N LEU A 288 6.99 -2.63 3.34
CA LEU A 288 6.18 -3.49 2.48
C LEU A 288 6.20 -4.94 2.97
N PHE A 289 5.08 -5.62 2.77
CA PHE A 289 4.95 -7.07 2.84
C PHE A 289 4.13 -7.53 1.63
N ILE A 290 4.78 -8.25 0.72
CA ILE A 290 4.17 -8.73 -0.52
C ILE A 290 3.96 -10.23 -0.42
N TRP A 291 2.75 -10.66 -0.76
CA TRP A 291 2.28 -12.03 -0.65
C TRP A 291 1.67 -12.50 -1.95
N ARG A 292 1.97 -13.74 -2.35
CA ARG A 292 1.37 -14.43 -3.49
C ARG A 292 0.45 -15.55 -3.02
N ARG A 293 -0.73 -15.71 -3.58
CA ARG A 293 -1.65 -16.80 -3.23
C ARG A 293 -1.13 -18.14 -3.79
N ILE A 294 -1.33 -19.23 -3.04
CA ILE A 294 -0.98 -20.61 -3.43
C ILE A 294 -2.24 -21.42 -3.73
#